data_AF-A0A959INV4-F1
#
_entry.id   AF-A0A959INV4-F1
#
_cell.length_a   1.000
_cell.length_b   1.000
_cell.length_c   1.000
_cell.angle_alpha   90.00
_cell.angle_beta   90.00
_cell.angle_gamma   90.00
#
_symmetry.space_group_name_H-M   'P 1'
#
loop_
_entity.id
_entity.type
_entity.pdbx_description
1 polymer ?
#
loop_
_entity_poly.entity_id
_entity_poly.type
_entity_poly.pdbx_seq_one_letter_code
_entity_poly.pdbx_strand_id
1 'polypeptide(L)'
;MEFTNTIPRERSAALFAEAKQYFPGGVNSPVRAFKSVSGPPLFIREGQGCRLTDEDENTYLDFCCSWGPLIHGHNNAHIRERVIDAVSRGTSFGAPTALGNELGKLIVDHHPY
;
A
#
# COMPACT_ATOMS: atom_id res chain seq x y z
N MET A 1 -24.96 -15.58 -14.89
CA MET A 1 -25.18 -14.51 -13.91
C MET A 1 -24.38 -13.32 -14.42
N GLU A 2 -25.04 -12.33 -15.02
CA GLU A 2 -24.36 -11.10 -15.43
C GLU A 2 -24.26 -10.20 -14.20
N PHE A 3 -23.04 -10.01 -13.70
CA PHE A 3 -22.78 -9.04 -12.65
C PHE A 3 -22.67 -7.66 -13.30
N THR A 4 -23.80 -6.96 -13.42
CA THR A 4 -23.87 -5.58 -13.93
C THR A 4 -23.72 -4.55 -12.81
N ASN A 5 -22.71 -4.73 -11.96
CA ASN A 5 -22.31 -3.70 -11.00
C ASN A 5 -20.92 -3.19 -11.39
N THR A 6 -20.90 -2.26 -12.35
CA THR A 6 -19.65 -1.61 -12.76
C THR A 6 -19.37 -0.46 -11.81
N ILE A 7 -18.54 -0.73 -10.81
CA ILE A 7 -17.90 0.32 -10.01
C ILE A 7 -17.12 1.22 -11.00
N PRO A 8 -17.34 2.55 -11.00
CA PRO A 8 -16.64 3.49 -11.89
C PRO A 8 -15.12 3.39 -11.76
N ARG A 9 -14.40 3.52 -12.88
CA ARG A 9 -12.93 3.36 -12.94
C ARG A 9 -12.28 4.24 -14.03
N GLU A 10 -12.95 5.30 -14.46
CA GLU A 10 -12.51 6.17 -15.55
C GLU A 10 -11.18 6.87 -15.21
N ARG A 11 -11.04 7.36 -13.98
CA ARG A 11 -9.82 8.02 -13.51
C ARG A 11 -8.68 7.02 -13.37
N SER A 12 -8.94 5.85 -12.76
CA SER A 12 -7.96 4.76 -12.68
C SER A 12 -7.52 4.27 -14.06
N ALA A 13 -8.45 4.18 -15.03
CA ALA A 13 -8.13 3.80 -16.41
C ALA A 13 -7.21 4.83 -17.10
N ALA A 14 -7.48 6.12 -16.93
CA ALA A 14 -6.67 7.20 -17.48
C ALA A 14 -5.25 7.18 -16.88
N LEU A 15 -5.13 7.05 -15.56
CA LEU A 15 -3.84 6.94 -14.86
C LEU A 15 -3.07 5.69 -15.28
N PHE A 16 -3.75 4.57 -15.51
CA PHE A 16 -3.10 3.35 -16.01
C PHE A 16 -2.59 3.51 -17.45
N ALA A 17 -3.34 4.20 -18.31
CA ALA A 17 -2.92 4.48 -19.68
C ALA A 17 -1.67 5.38 -19.71
N GLU A 18 -1.62 6.38 -18.85
CA GLU A 18 -0.43 7.22 -18.64
C GLU A 18 0.75 6.40 -18.12
N ALA A 19 0.55 5.60 -17.06
CA ALA A 19 1.60 4.80 -16.44
C ALA A 19 2.28 3.81 -17.41
N LYS A 20 1.55 3.31 -18.44
CA LYS A 20 2.12 2.45 -19.49
C LYS A 20 3.20 3.13 -20.34
N GLN A 21 3.26 4.47 -20.34
CA GLN A 21 4.33 5.21 -21.01
C GLN A 21 5.65 5.16 -20.22
N TYR A 22 5.59 4.86 -18.91
CA TYR A 22 6.74 4.93 -18.01
C TYR A 22 7.21 3.55 -17.54
N PHE A 23 6.27 2.66 -17.27
CA PHE A 23 6.55 1.38 -16.62
C PHE A 23 6.14 0.21 -17.51
N PRO A 24 6.95 -0.87 -17.62
CA PRO A 24 6.55 -2.09 -18.30
C PRO A 24 5.24 -2.64 -17.74
N GLY A 25 4.20 -2.73 -18.58
CA GLY A 25 2.87 -3.16 -18.14
C GLY A 25 2.12 -2.14 -17.27
N GLY A 26 2.61 -0.91 -17.17
CA GLY A 26 1.99 0.20 -16.44
C GLY A 26 2.07 0.11 -14.92
N VAL A 27 2.95 -0.73 -14.36
CA VAL A 27 3.04 -0.98 -12.92
C VAL A 27 4.47 -1.28 -12.45
N ASN A 28 4.74 -1.02 -11.16
CA ASN A 28 6.02 -1.35 -10.49
C ASN A 28 6.05 -2.75 -9.86
N SER A 29 4.96 -3.52 -9.95
CA SER A 29 4.89 -4.92 -9.51
C SER A 29 3.83 -5.66 -10.35
N PRO A 30 4.13 -6.83 -10.94
CA PRO A 30 3.27 -7.45 -11.96
C PRO A 30 1.83 -7.72 -11.52
N VAL A 31 1.62 -8.12 -10.26
CA VAL A 31 0.28 -8.45 -9.73
C VAL A 31 -0.66 -7.24 -9.77
N ARG A 32 -0.10 -6.02 -9.72
CA ARG A 32 -0.87 -4.78 -9.75
C ARG A 32 -1.45 -4.48 -11.12
N ALA A 33 -1.01 -5.14 -12.19
CA ALA A 33 -1.55 -4.93 -13.54
C ALA A 33 -2.92 -5.62 -13.75
N PHE A 34 -3.43 -6.34 -12.74
CA PHE A 34 -4.74 -7.00 -12.76
C PHE A 34 -4.94 -7.97 -13.93
N LYS A 35 -3.86 -8.51 -14.52
CA LYS A 35 -3.93 -9.41 -15.68
C LYS A 35 -4.74 -10.69 -15.45
N SER A 36 -4.91 -11.11 -14.19
CA SER A 36 -5.67 -12.29 -13.80
C SER A 36 -7.16 -12.01 -13.54
N VAL A 37 -7.58 -10.75 -13.59
CA VAL A 37 -8.96 -10.30 -13.34
C VAL A 37 -9.38 -9.30 -14.42
N SER A 38 -10.64 -8.83 -14.38
CA SER A 38 -11.18 -7.90 -15.38
C SER A 38 -11.05 -6.44 -14.97
N GLY A 39 -10.86 -5.59 -15.97
CA GLY A 39 -10.86 -4.13 -15.84
C GLY A 39 -9.47 -3.53 -15.58
N PRO A 40 -9.36 -2.19 -15.62
CA PRO A 40 -8.13 -1.51 -15.27
C PRO A 40 -7.80 -1.74 -13.78
N PRO A 41 -6.49 -1.73 -13.41
CA PRO A 41 -6.07 -1.66 -12.03
C PRO A 41 -6.71 -0.49 -11.28
N LEU A 42 -6.96 -0.67 -9.98
CA LEU A 42 -7.37 0.43 -9.12
C LEU A 42 -6.15 1.31 -8.81
N PHE A 43 -6.30 2.63 -8.96
CA PHE A 43 -5.33 3.59 -8.45
C PHE A 43 -5.82 4.08 -7.09
N ILE A 44 -5.05 3.80 -6.04
CA ILE A 44 -5.49 4.04 -4.65
C ILE A 44 -5.04 5.42 -4.19
N ARG A 45 -5.98 6.23 -3.70
CA ARG A 45 -5.75 7.58 -3.20
C ARG A 45 -5.36 7.59 -1.72
N GLU A 46 -6.11 6.85 -0.90
CA GLU A 46 -5.91 6.83 0.55
C GLU A 46 -6.42 5.53 1.20
N GLY A 47 -6.06 5.33 2.47
CA GLY A 47 -6.58 4.25 3.29
C GLY A 47 -6.65 4.64 4.76
N GLN A 48 -7.68 4.14 5.46
CA GLN A 48 -7.90 4.34 6.89
C GLN A 48 -8.51 3.09 7.52
N GLY A 49 -7.86 2.56 8.56
CA GLY A 49 -8.31 1.33 9.22
C GLY A 49 -8.39 0.16 8.22
N CYS A 50 -9.54 -0.51 8.15
CA CYS A 50 -9.75 -1.61 7.21
C CYS A 50 -10.21 -1.17 5.80
N ARG A 51 -10.19 0.12 5.48
CA ARG A 51 -10.73 0.65 4.22
C ARG A 51 -9.66 1.31 3.37
N LEU A 52 -9.83 1.23 2.05
CA LEU A 52 -9.09 2.00 1.07
C LEU A 52 -10.04 2.68 0.08
N THR A 53 -9.64 3.85 -0.41
CA THR A 53 -10.40 4.67 -1.35
C THR A 53 -9.57 4.87 -2.61
N ASP A 54 -10.16 4.60 -3.78
CA ASP A 54 -9.49 4.81 -5.07
C ASP A 54 -9.63 6.26 -5.59
N GLU A 55 -8.95 6.56 -6.69
CA GLU A 55 -8.98 7.85 -7.38
C GLU A 55 -10.34 8.15 -8.05
N ASP A 56 -11.23 7.15 -8.10
CA ASP A 56 -12.62 7.26 -8.59
C ASP A 56 -13.61 7.41 -7.41
N GLU A 57 -13.11 7.65 -6.19
CA GLU A 57 -13.85 7.85 -4.94
C GLU A 57 -14.60 6.62 -4.41
N ASN A 58 -14.31 5.44 -4.95
CA ASN A 58 -14.89 4.20 -4.46
C ASN A 58 -14.15 3.74 -3.20
N THR A 59 -14.90 3.40 -2.15
CA THR A 59 -14.35 2.85 -0.91
C THR A 59 -14.57 1.35 -0.81
N TYR A 60 -13.51 0.62 -0.49
CA TYR A 60 -13.51 -0.84 -0.38
C TYR A 60 -13.15 -1.28 1.04
N LEU A 61 -13.68 -2.43 1.46
CA LEU A 61 -13.11 -3.18 2.58
C LEU A 61 -11.84 -3.89 2.07
N ASP A 62 -10.70 -3.62 2.70
CA ASP A 62 -9.41 -4.10 2.24
C ASP A 62 -9.04 -5.44 2.88
N PHE A 63 -9.01 -6.48 2.06
CA PHE A 63 -8.46 -7.80 2.41
C PHE A 63 -7.09 -8.06 1.76
N CYS A 64 -6.62 -7.16 0.89
CA CYS A 64 -5.28 -7.24 0.31
C CYS A 64 -4.23 -6.80 1.33
N CYS A 65 -4.52 -5.76 2.12
CA CYS A 65 -3.70 -5.28 3.24
C CYS A 65 -2.22 -5.07 2.84
N SER A 66 -2.00 -4.48 1.65
CA SER A 66 -0.67 -4.33 1.03
C SER A 66 0.11 -5.64 0.89
N TRP A 67 -0.59 -6.75 0.68
CA TRP A 67 -0.04 -8.11 0.64
C TRP A 67 0.52 -8.59 1.98
N GLY A 68 0.04 -8.05 3.11
CA GLY A 68 0.37 -8.53 4.45
C GLY A 68 0.80 -7.47 5.49
N PRO A 69 1.62 -6.45 5.18
CA PRO A 69 2.20 -5.54 6.18
C PRO A 69 1.18 -4.77 7.04
N LEU A 70 -0.04 -4.58 6.54
CA LEU A 70 -1.06 -3.76 7.18
C LEU A 70 -1.91 -4.54 8.18
N ILE A 71 -1.29 -5.30 9.08
CA ILE A 71 -1.99 -6.10 10.10
C ILE A 71 -2.86 -5.25 11.06
N HIS A 72 -2.48 -3.99 11.26
CA HIS A 72 -3.24 -3.01 12.06
C HIS A 72 -4.10 -2.07 11.20
N GLY A 73 -4.29 -2.41 9.92
CA GLY A 73 -4.96 -1.56 8.93
C GLY A 73 -4.10 -0.39 8.46
N HIS A 74 -4.69 0.39 7.55
CA HIS A 74 -4.11 1.61 7.00
C HIS A 74 -4.09 2.73 8.03
N ASN A 75 -3.04 3.55 7.98
CA ASN A 75 -2.95 4.81 8.72
C ASN A 75 -3.26 4.70 10.23
N ASN A 76 -2.78 3.63 10.87
CA ASN A 76 -2.86 3.46 12.31
C ASN A 76 -2.17 4.64 13.03
N ALA A 77 -2.87 5.27 13.97
CA ALA A 77 -2.42 6.52 14.60
C ALA A 77 -1.07 6.37 15.31
N HIS A 78 -0.89 5.28 16.06
CA HIS A 78 0.35 5.01 16.78
C HIS A 78 1.53 4.85 15.81
N ILE A 79 1.36 4.07 14.74
CA ILE A 79 2.41 3.86 13.73
C ILE A 79 2.73 5.18 13.01
N ARG A 80 1.70 5.91 12.58
CA ARG A 80 1.87 7.21 11.88
C ARG A 80 2.68 8.19 12.73
N GLU A 81 2.33 8.35 14.00
CA GLU A 81 3.01 9.28 14.91
C GLU A 81 4.48 8.91 15.09
N ARG A 82 4.81 7.62 15.23
CA ARG A 82 6.20 7.16 15.34
C ARG A 82 7.00 7.36 14.06
N VAL A 83 6.38 7.19 12.89
CA VAL A 83 7.02 7.49 11.61
C VAL A 83 7.28 8.99 11.47
N ILE A 84 6.30 9.84 11.81
CA ILE A 84 6.45 11.31 11.76
C ILE A 84 7.59 11.77 12.68
N ASP A 85 7.63 11.27 13.92
CA ASP A 85 8.71 11.54 14.86
C ASP A 85 10.08 11.13 14.31
N ALA A 86 10.19 9.93 13.73
CA ALA A 86 11.43 9.47 13.11
C ALA A 86 11.85 10.37 11.93
N VAL A 87 10.92 10.70 11.03
CA VAL A 87 11.16 11.59 9.87
C VAL A 87 11.64 12.97 10.32
N SER A 88 11.11 13.51 11.43
CA SER A 88 11.53 14.82 11.96
C SER A 88 13.02 14.89 12.33
N ARG A 89 13.66 13.74 12.58
CA ARG A 89 15.10 13.63 12.90
C ARG A 89 15.97 13.28 11.69
N GLY A 90 15.37 13.05 10.52
CA GLY A 90 16.04 12.55 9.31
C GLY A 90 15.75 11.06 9.06
N THR A 91 15.61 10.69 7.78
CA THR A 91 15.19 9.35 7.35
C THR A 91 16.35 8.39 7.07
N SER A 92 17.57 8.90 6.95
CA SER A 92 18.77 8.11 6.66
C SER A 92 20.02 8.86 7.10
N PHE A 93 20.99 8.13 7.66
CA PHE A 93 22.20 8.72 8.28
C PHE A 93 23.51 8.16 7.74
N GLY A 94 23.50 7.08 6.96
CA GLY A 94 24.71 6.36 6.54
C GLY A 94 25.55 5.80 7.70
N ALA A 95 25.01 5.80 8.92
CA ALA A 95 25.65 5.34 10.15
C ALA A 95 24.63 4.59 11.04
N PRO A 96 25.10 3.75 11.99
CA PRO A 96 24.21 2.98 12.87
C PRO A 96 23.30 3.85 13.76
N THR A 97 22.16 3.29 14.18
CA THR A 97 21.23 3.92 15.13
C THR A 97 20.84 2.93 16.25
N ALA A 98 20.51 3.44 17.44
CA ALA A 98 20.05 2.62 18.56
C ALA A 98 18.77 1.83 18.23
N LEU A 99 17.87 2.42 17.42
CA LEU A 99 16.64 1.78 16.95
C LEU A 99 16.91 0.49 16.15
N GLY A 100 18.04 0.41 15.44
CA GLY A 100 18.45 -0.81 14.76
C GLY A 100 18.72 -1.97 15.73
N ASN A 101 19.34 -1.68 16.88
CA ASN A 101 19.58 -2.69 17.92
C ASN A 101 18.27 -3.13 18.57
N GLU A 102 17.36 -2.19 18.86
CA GLU A 102 16.03 -2.48 19.41
C GLU A 102 15.22 -3.39 18.48
N LEU A 103 15.20 -3.09 17.18
CA LEU A 103 14.53 -3.92 16.17
C LEU A 103 15.14 -5.32 16.10
N GLY A 104 16.47 -5.42 16.07
CA GLY A 104 17.17 -6.72 16.04
C GLY A 104 16.82 -7.57 17.26
N LYS A 105 16.83 -6.98 18.46
CA LYS A 105 16.42 -7.65 19.70
C LYS A 105 14.97 -8.12 19.63
N LEU A 106 14.05 -7.26 19.18
CA LEU A 106 12.63 -7.60 19.03
C LEU A 106 12.44 -8.82 18.11
N ILE A 107 13.13 -8.85 16.97
CA ILE A 107 13.02 -9.97 16.03
C ILE A 107 13.47 -11.28 16.69
N VAL A 108 14.64 -11.29 17.33
CA VAL A 108 15.19 -12.49 18.00
C VAL A 108 14.28 -12.96 19.14
N ASP A 109 13.77 -12.03 19.95
CA ASP A 109 12.89 -12.36 21.08
C ASP A 109 11.56 -12.99 20.62
N HIS A 110 11.11 -12.69 19.39
CA HIS A 110 9.84 -13.19 18.82
C HIS A 110 9.99 -14.27 17.74
N HIS A 111 11.20 -14.59 17.30
CA HIS A 111 11.50 -15.65 16.33
C HIS A 111 12.62 -16.55 16.87
N PRO A 112 12.29 -17.48 17.79
CA PRO A 112 13.28 -18.27 18.53
C PRO A 112 13.90 -19.43 17.72
N TYR A 113 13.79 -19.43 16.39
CA TYR A 113 14.23 -20.52 15.50
C TYR A 113 15.30 -20.04 14.53
#